data_AF-A0A0L6WYM7-F1
#
_entry.id   AF-A0A0L6WYM7-F1
#
_cell.length_a   1.000
_cell.length_b   1.000
_cell.length_c   1.000
_cell.angle_alpha   90.00
_cell.angle_beta   90.00
_cell.angle_gamma   90.00
#
_symmetry.space_group_name_H-M   'P 1'
#
loop_
_entity.id
_entity.type
_entity.pdbx_description
1 polymer ?
#
loop_
_entity_poly.entity_id
_entity_poly.type
_entity_poly.pdbx_seq_one_letter_code
_entity_poly.pdbx_strand_id
1 'polypeptide(L)'
;MPPRLRVLAGTGTKLAPITHLVNTTNAFSLVSDQFEGEIAVCIKDLTRQAKEDAHNYFERPERQGITWSIQVRGRFLEPISADDVLFGNTFDRPLILPWGSGAALKFMRYIDPTLEHDLTSQTHPWALSPLISMMPHFVHTRIAPDRHCNNHLASPSGPSVYKQTLAAFPPKIPLSDDTSQLHLACADATASSSSRRSTYSSLSSSYPAVPKRSPKEYRNVISTIKEKVKGKGKGEKEEIPGLGLVNASQRRAYFASAAHRQDIMFGPEVCLFFLAFGPLCNSTQDILTTDICYGFLDFSPSMTLRLPGGLSFDLVRYWDGQPARFVFWNVIIEMSENEEGFAFS
;
A
#
# COMPACT_ATOMS: atom_id res chain seq x y z
N MET A 1 17.58 -2.11 29.45
CA MET A 1 17.24 -0.92 28.64
C MET A 1 15.97 -1.26 27.86
N PRO A 2 15.01 -0.33 27.64
CA PRO A 2 13.87 -0.63 26.79
C PRO A 2 14.38 -0.95 25.36
N PRO A 3 13.77 -1.92 24.67
CA PRO A 3 14.17 -2.30 23.32
C PRO A 3 14.12 -1.09 22.39
N ARG A 4 15.20 -0.86 21.64
CA ARG A 4 15.26 0.22 20.66
C ARG A 4 14.61 -0.27 19.38
N LEU A 5 13.40 0.19 19.07
CA LEU A 5 12.75 -0.14 17.81
C LEU A 5 13.58 0.41 16.64
N ARG A 6 13.94 -0.47 15.71
CA ARG A 6 14.54 -0.15 14.42
C ARG A 6 13.47 -0.20 13.35
N VAL A 7 13.39 0.86 12.54
CA VAL A 7 12.48 0.95 11.40
C VAL A 7 13.30 1.07 10.14
N LEU A 8 13.07 0.17 9.18
CA LEU A 8 13.62 0.24 7.83
C LEU A 8 12.48 0.47 6.84
N ALA A 9 12.76 1.16 5.73
CA ALA A 9 11.83 1.28 4.62
C ALA A 9 12.56 1.22 3.28
N GLY A 10 11.86 0.75 2.25
CA GLY A 10 12.37 0.76 0.89
C GLY A 10 11.51 -0.03 -0.08
N THR A 11 12.07 -0.33 -1.25
CA THR A 11 11.37 -1.06 -2.32
C THR A 11 12.11 -2.34 -2.68
N GLY A 12 11.40 -3.46 -2.81
CA GLY A 12 11.98 -4.78 -3.04
C GLY A 12 12.93 -5.15 -1.92
N THR A 13 14.15 -5.56 -2.26
CA THR A 13 15.17 -5.98 -1.29
C THR A 13 16.04 -4.83 -0.74
N LYS A 14 15.82 -3.59 -1.20
CA LYS A 14 16.65 -2.43 -0.84
C LYS A 14 15.99 -1.64 0.28
N LEU A 15 16.33 -1.95 1.53
CA LEU A 15 15.83 -1.25 2.72
C LEU A 15 16.88 -0.31 3.31
N ALA A 16 16.46 0.87 3.75
CA ALA A 16 17.29 1.84 4.44
C ALA A 16 16.74 2.14 5.86
N PRO A 17 17.59 2.42 6.85
CA PRO A 17 17.14 2.77 8.18
C PRO A 17 16.48 4.15 8.22
N ILE A 18 15.22 4.19 8.64
CA ILE A 18 14.40 5.40 8.75
C ILE A 18 13.96 5.72 10.18
N THR A 19 14.47 5.00 11.18
CA THR A 19 14.15 5.25 12.61
C THR A 19 14.32 6.71 13.02
N HIS A 20 15.23 7.46 12.39
CA HIS A 20 15.48 8.87 12.69
C HIS A 20 14.38 9.83 12.16
N LEU A 21 13.51 9.34 11.27
CA LEU A 21 12.36 10.06 10.68
C LEU A 21 11.04 9.73 11.37
N VAL A 22 10.98 8.66 12.18
CA VAL A 22 9.77 8.28 12.92
C VAL A 22 9.34 9.41 13.85
N ASN A 23 8.04 9.72 13.87
CA ASN A 23 7.44 10.83 14.61
C ASN A 23 7.95 12.23 14.20
N THR A 24 8.54 12.38 13.00
CA THR A 24 8.94 13.70 12.47
C THR A 24 7.98 14.15 11.36
N THR A 25 8.07 15.42 10.97
CA THR A 25 7.38 15.96 9.78
C THR A 25 8.09 15.66 8.46
N ASN A 26 9.10 14.78 8.46
CA ASN A 26 9.86 14.41 7.26
C ASN A 26 9.46 13.01 6.80
N ALA A 27 9.31 12.84 5.49
CA ALA A 27 9.06 11.55 4.86
C ALA A 27 10.32 10.97 4.22
N PHE A 28 10.36 9.65 4.09
CA PHE A 28 11.39 8.93 3.34
C PHE A 28 10.94 8.70 1.90
N SER A 29 11.79 8.97 0.91
CA SER A 29 11.47 8.75 -0.50
C SER A 29 11.60 7.28 -0.90
N LEU A 30 10.61 6.80 -1.65
CA LEU A 30 10.54 5.46 -2.23
C LEU A 30 10.62 5.57 -3.74
N VAL A 31 11.62 4.94 -4.35
CA VAL A 31 11.82 5.00 -5.81
C VAL A 31 12.22 3.61 -6.32
N SER A 32 11.44 3.11 -7.27
CA SER A 32 11.72 1.90 -8.03
C SER A 32 11.35 2.07 -9.50
N ASP A 33 11.50 1.00 -10.28
CA ASP A 33 11.07 0.92 -11.68
C ASP A 33 9.53 0.93 -11.84
N GLN A 34 8.79 0.56 -10.80
CA GLN A 34 7.33 0.39 -10.85
C GLN A 34 6.56 1.35 -9.94
N PHE A 35 7.23 2.03 -9.01
CA PHE A 35 6.59 2.89 -8.02
C PHE A 35 7.49 4.06 -7.62
N GLU A 36 6.90 5.25 -7.51
CA GLU A 36 7.52 6.45 -6.97
C GLU A 36 6.62 7.03 -5.88
N GLY A 37 7.19 7.31 -4.70
CA GLY A 37 6.41 7.79 -3.57
C GLY A 37 7.24 8.19 -2.36
N GLU A 38 6.55 8.34 -1.24
CA GLU A 38 7.06 8.78 0.05
C GLU A 38 6.36 8.03 1.18
N ILE A 39 7.05 7.85 2.30
CA ILE A 39 6.53 7.18 3.48
C ILE A 39 6.86 7.95 4.76
N ALA A 40 5.89 8.03 5.66
CA ALA A 40 6.05 8.54 7.02
C ALA A 40 5.52 7.52 8.03
N VAL A 41 6.13 7.50 9.22
CA VAL A 41 5.79 6.54 10.27
C VAL A 41 5.63 7.28 11.60
N CYS A 42 4.51 7.05 12.27
CA CYS A 42 4.27 7.55 13.63
C CYS A 42 4.08 6.35 14.57
N ILE A 43 4.76 6.36 15.72
CA ILE A 43 4.66 5.32 16.74
C ILE A 43 4.55 5.98 18.10
N LYS A 44 3.44 5.73 18.79
CA LYS A 44 3.14 6.35 20.07
C LYS A 44 4.17 5.92 21.11
N ASP A 45 4.56 6.86 21.96
CA ASP A 45 5.51 6.65 23.06
C ASP A 45 6.92 6.20 22.62
N LEU A 46 7.22 6.21 21.32
CA LEU A 46 8.59 6.06 20.82
C LEU A 46 9.33 7.40 20.95
N THR A 47 9.89 7.65 22.13
CA THR A 47 10.56 8.91 22.46
C THR A 47 11.98 8.93 21.93
N ARG A 48 12.27 9.84 20.99
CA ARG A 48 13.65 10.21 20.66
C ARG A 48 13.71 11.73 20.73
N GLN A 49 14.15 12.25 21.89
CA GLN A 49 14.39 13.67 22.25
C GLN A 49 13.54 14.69 21.49
N ALA A 50 12.66 15.40 22.19
CA ALA A 50 11.81 16.47 21.66
C ALA A 50 12.54 17.28 20.57
N LYS A 51 12.23 17.00 19.30
CA LYS A 51 12.68 17.77 18.14
C LYS A 51 11.64 18.85 17.86
N GLU A 52 12.10 19.99 17.36
CA GLU A 52 11.22 21.06 16.86
C GLU A 52 10.26 20.55 15.76
N ASP A 53 10.63 19.47 15.06
CA ASP A 53 9.85 18.84 13.99
C ASP A 53 8.95 17.67 14.46
N ALA A 54 8.61 17.59 15.76
CA ALA A 54 7.81 16.48 16.28
C ALA A 54 6.38 16.48 15.69
N HIS A 55 5.97 15.35 15.14
CA HIS A 55 4.64 15.19 14.57
C HIS A 55 3.61 15.00 15.68
N ASN A 56 2.64 15.92 15.79
CA ASN A 56 1.56 15.86 16.77
C ASN A 56 0.44 14.87 16.39
N TYR A 57 0.78 13.72 15.77
CA TYR A 57 -0.19 12.81 15.16
C TYR A 57 -1.24 12.30 16.17
N PHE A 58 -0.77 11.83 17.33
CA PHE A 58 -1.59 11.17 18.35
C PHE A 58 -2.36 12.15 19.27
N GLU A 59 -2.02 13.44 19.24
CA GLU A 59 -2.70 14.48 20.01
C GLU A 59 -4.02 14.92 19.37
N ARG A 60 -4.25 14.50 18.12
CA ARG A 60 -5.39 14.93 17.33
C ARG A 60 -6.66 14.20 17.76
N PRO A 61 -7.81 14.89 17.86
CA PRO A 61 -9.09 14.26 18.21
C PRO A 61 -9.45 13.07 17.31
N GLU A 62 -9.14 13.15 16.02
CA GLU A 62 -9.43 12.13 15.01
C GLU A 62 -8.50 10.90 15.10
N ARG A 63 -7.46 10.97 15.94
CA ARG A 63 -6.47 9.91 16.16
C ARG A 63 -6.47 9.41 17.61
N GLN A 64 -7.51 9.75 18.38
CA GLN A 64 -7.69 9.18 19.72
C GLN A 64 -7.73 7.65 19.67
N GLY A 65 -7.01 7.03 20.60
CA GLY A 65 -6.90 5.56 20.68
C GLY A 65 -5.96 4.93 19.67
N ILE A 66 -5.42 5.68 18.70
CA ILE A 66 -4.42 5.17 17.75
C ILE A 66 -3.04 5.12 18.42
N THR A 67 -2.28 4.06 18.15
CA THR A 67 -0.98 3.79 18.79
C THR A 67 0.16 3.73 17.78
N TRP A 68 -0.15 3.58 16.49
CA TRP A 68 0.80 3.67 15.40
C TRP A 68 0.11 4.09 14.10
N SER A 69 0.90 4.61 13.17
CA SER A 69 0.49 4.94 11.81
C SER A 69 1.65 4.72 10.84
N ILE A 70 1.32 4.17 9.67
CA ILE A 70 2.18 4.13 8.50
C ILE A 70 1.44 4.88 7.39
N GLN A 71 2.03 5.97 6.92
CA GLN A 71 1.47 6.79 5.86
C GLN A 71 2.28 6.58 4.59
N VAL A 72 1.63 6.32 3.47
CA VAL A 72 2.28 6.17 2.16
C VAL A 72 1.60 7.08 1.17
N ARG A 73 2.37 7.81 0.39
CA ARG A 73 1.88 8.54 -0.78
C ARG A 73 2.69 8.18 -2.00
N GLY A 74 2.06 7.90 -3.12
CA GLY A 74 2.81 7.67 -4.36
C GLY A 74 1.97 7.28 -5.55
N ARG A 75 2.65 6.87 -6.61
CA ARG A 75 2.08 6.51 -7.90
C ARG A 75 2.74 5.26 -8.46
N PHE A 76 1.96 4.49 -9.21
CA PHE A 76 2.48 3.41 -10.04
C PHE A 76 2.98 3.96 -11.37
N LEU A 77 4.10 3.42 -11.85
CA LEU A 77 4.71 3.82 -13.12
C LEU A 77 4.20 2.98 -14.30
N GLU A 78 3.48 1.90 -14.00
CA GLU A 78 2.78 1.04 -14.96
C GLU A 78 1.32 0.84 -14.49
N PRO A 79 0.37 0.63 -15.41
CA PRO A 79 -1.00 0.32 -15.04
C PRO A 79 -1.09 -0.95 -14.16
N ILE A 80 -1.82 -0.88 -13.06
CA ILE A 80 -2.03 -1.97 -12.12
C ILE A 80 -3.49 -2.02 -11.66
N SER A 81 -4.05 -3.23 -11.60
CA SER A 81 -5.39 -3.44 -11.05
C SER A 81 -5.41 -3.17 -9.54
N ALA A 82 -6.46 -2.54 -9.03
CA ALA A 82 -6.62 -2.35 -7.59
C ALA A 82 -6.74 -3.69 -6.84
N ASP A 83 -7.11 -4.78 -7.52
CA ASP A 83 -7.13 -6.15 -6.98
C ASP A 83 -5.71 -6.70 -6.74
N ASP A 84 -4.73 -6.22 -7.52
CA ASP A 84 -3.32 -6.62 -7.41
C ASP A 84 -2.52 -5.73 -6.43
N VAL A 85 -3.05 -4.58 -6.01
CA VAL A 85 -2.40 -3.73 -5.00
C VAL A 85 -2.69 -4.26 -3.60
N LEU A 86 -1.80 -5.11 -3.09
CA LEU A 86 -1.94 -5.73 -1.78
C LEU A 86 -1.26 -4.93 -0.68
N PHE A 87 -1.85 -4.98 0.52
CA PHE A 87 -1.22 -4.57 1.76
C PHE A 87 -1.29 -5.70 2.79
N GLY A 88 -0.27 -5.82 3.64
CA GLY A 88 -0.37 -6.61 4.86
C GLY A 88 0.98 -7.00 5.42
N ASN A 89 1.06 -8.18 6.01
CA ASN A 89 2.27 -8.68 6.64
C ASN A 89 2.82 -9.91 5.93
N THR A 90 4.15 -9.98 5.86
CA THR A 90 4.89 -11.16 5.41
C THR A 90 5.98 -11.50 6.41
N PHE A 91 6.35 -12.77 6.47
CA PHE A 91 7.32 -13.29 7.41
C PHE A 91 8.32 -14.16 6.66
N ASP A 92 9.60 -14.01 7.00
CA ASP A 92 10.69 -14.79 6.38
C ASP A 92 10.77 -16.20 6.95
N ARG A 93 10.25 -16.40 8.17
CA ARG A 93 10.30 -17.66 8.89
C ARG A 93 8.92 -18.03 9.46
N PRO A 94 8.67 -19.32 9.73
CA PRO A 94 7.45 -19.77 10.39
C PRO A 94 7.16 -19.01 11.68
N LEU A 95 5.87 -18.78 11.96
CA LEU A 95 5.42 -18.13 13.18
C LEU A 95 5.07 -19.15 14.26
N ILE A 96 5.46 -18.85 15.50
CA ILE A 96 4.94 -19.56 16.69
C ILE A 96 3.65 -18.86 17.11
N LEU A 97 2.51 -19.44 16.77
CA LEU A 97 1.22 -18.83 17.13
C LEU A 97 0.83 -19.16 18.59
N PRO A 98 0.37 -18.18 19.38
CA PRO A 98 -0.11 -18.42 20.73
C PRO A 98 -1.33 -19.35 20.73
N TRP A 99 -1.52 -20.10 21.81
CA TRP A 99 -2.79 -20.76 22.07
C TRP A 99 -3.89 -19.70 22.15
N GLY A 100 -4.91 -19.81 21.28
CA GLY A 100 -5.95 -18.78 21.14
C GLY A 100 -5.77 -17.81 19.96
N SER A 101 -4.74 -17.98 19.12
CA SER A 101 -4.54 -17.20 17.87
C SER A 101 -5.75 -17.18 16.94
N GLY A 102 -6.63 -18.19 17.00
CA GLY A 102 -7.91 -18.21 16.30
C GLY A 102 -8.83 -17.02 16.64
N ALA A 103 -8.75 -16.47 17.86
CA ALA A 103 -9.49 -15.26 18.23
C ALA A 103 -8.92 -14.01 17.55
N ALA A 104 -7.59 -13.88 17.50
CA ALA A 104 -6.91 -12.80 16.79
C ALA A 104 -7.21 -12.86 15.27
N LEU A 105 -7.17 -14.06 14.66
CA LEU A 105 -7.54 -14.27 13.27
C LEU A 105 -9.00 -13.88 12.97
N LYS A 106 -9.94 -14.28 13.82
CA LYS A 106 -11.35 -13.88 13.70
C LYS A 106 -11.52 -12.36 13.83
N PHE A 107 -10.81 -11.73 14.76
CA PHE A 107 -10.83 -10.29 14.93
C PHE A 107 -10.27 -9.56 13.70
N MET A 108 -9.14 -10.01 13.16
CA MET A 108 -8.58 -9.42 11.94
C MET A 108 -9.54 -9.54 10.76
N ARG A 109 -10.22 -10.68 10.58
CA ARG A 109 -11.27 -10.84 9.56
C ARG A 109 -12.52 -9.99 9.81
N TYR A 110 -12.83 -9.69 11.06
CA TYR A 110 -13.92 -8.78 11.40
C TYR A 110 -13.58 -7.33 11.00
N ILE A 111 -12.33 -6.91 11.20
CA ILE A 111 -11.84 -5.60 10.77
C ILE A 111 -11.69 -5.51 9.25
N ASP A 112 -11.25 -6.60 8.62
CA ASP A 112 -11.02 -6.71 7.19
C ASP A 112 -11.54 -8.06 6.65
N PRO A 113 -12.76 -8.10 6.08
CA PRO A 113 -13.34 -9.32 5.53
C PRO A 113 -12.59 -9.88 4.31
N THR A 114 -11.76 -9.06 3.66
CA THR A 114 -10.97 -9.44 2.49
C THR A 114 -9.57 -9.92 2.83
N LEU A 115 -9.22 -9.97 4.12
CA LEU A 115 -7.94 -10.49 4.59
C LEU A 115 -7.83 -11.99 4.32
N GLU A 116 -6.86 -12.33 3.48
CA GLU A 116 -6.38 -13.70 3.30
C GLU A 116 -5.09 -13.90 4.08
N HIS A 117 -4.82 -15.14 4.49
CA HIS A 117 -3.59 -15.44 5.22
C HIS A 117 -3.20 -16.91 5.11
N ASP A 118 -1.90 -17.16 5.27
CA ASP A 118 -1.32 -18.47 5.56
C ASP A 118 -0.30 -18.35 6.69
N LEU A 119 -0.77 -17.92 7.87
CA LEU A 119 0.07 -17.77 9.06
C LEU A 119 0.64 -19.11 9.58
N THR A 120 0.14 -20.24 9.10
CA THR A 120 0.59 -21.60 9.46
C THR A 120 1.65 -22.17 8.51
N SER A 121 2.00 -21.41 7.46
CA SER A 121 3.03 -21.81 6.50
C SER A 121 4.36 -22.16 7.19
N GLN A 122 4.96 -23.25 6.75
CA GLN A 122 6.26 -23.73 7.26
C GLN A 122 7.45 -23.08 6.54
N THR A 123 7.21 -22.15 5.63
CA THR A 123 8.26 -21.43 4.90
C THR A 123 8.10 -19.92 5.04
N HIS A 124 7.06 -19.37 4.41
CA HIS A 124 6.79 -17.94 4.36
C HIS A 124 5.35 -17.66 4.77
N PRO A 125 5.10 -17.43 6.08
CA PRO A 125 3.81 -16.98 6.55
C PRO A 125 3.45 -15.59 6.01
N TRP A 126 2.16 -15.35 5.80
CA TRP A 126 1.66 -14.06 5.32
C TRP A 126 0.21 -13.82 5.72
N ALA A 127 -0.19 -12.56 5.78
CA ALA A 127 -1.56 -12.10 5.89
C ALA A 127 -1.71 -10.83 5.04
N LEU A 128 -2.46 -10.90 3.95
CA LEU A 128 -2.53 -9.86 2.92
C LEU A 128 -3.99 -9.59 2.53
N SER A 129 -4.26 -8.34 2.18
CA SER A 129 -5.57 -7.89 1.74
C SER A 129 -5.40 -6.84 0.64
N PRO A 130 -6.33 -6.75 -0.32
CA PRO A 130 -6.33 -5.66 -1.29
C PRO A 130 -6.43 -4.32 -0.56
N LEU A 131 -5.49 -3.45 -0.87
CA LEU A 131 -5.26 -2.20 -0.16
C LEU A 131 -6.52 -1.34 -0.09
N ILE A 132 -7.21 -1.24 -1.22
CA ILE A 132 -8.44 -0.44 -1.35
C ILE A 132 -9.58 -0.95 -0.44
N SER A 133 -9.54 -2.23 -0.07
CA SER A 133 -10.55 -2.90 0.76
C SER A 133 -10.26 -2.85 2.26
N MET A 134 -9.05 -2.48 2.68
CA MET A 134 -8.67 -2.53 4.10
C MET A 134 -8.30 -1.19 4.71
N MET A 135 -7.79 -0.23 3.92
CA MET A 135 -7.23 1.01 4.47
C MET A 135 -8.28 1.78 5.29
N PRO A 136 -7.96 2.26 6.51
CA PRO A 136 -8.87 3.10 7.28
C PRO A 136 -8.97 4.50 6.71
N HIS A 137 -7.90 5.01 6.12
CA HIS A 137 -7.89 6.28 5.40
C HIS A 137 -7.18 6.10 4.07
N PHE A 138 -7.89 6.41 2.99
CA PHE A 138 -7.41 6.29 1.63
C PHE A 138 -7.96 7.45 0.80
N VAL A 139 -7.06 8.06 0.04
CA VAL A 139 -7.34 9.14 -0.88
C VAL A 139 -6.80 8.78 -2.25
N HIS A 140 -7.63 8.97 -3.26
CA HIS A 140 -7.26 8.86 -4.65
C HIS A 140 -7.35 10.23 -5.33
N THR A 141 -6.27 10.66 -5.98
CA THR A 141 -6.24 11.91 -6.74
C THR A 141 -5.66 11.66 -8.13
N ARG A 142 -6.40 12.07 -9.16
CA ARG A 142 -5.94 12.12 -10.54
C ARG A 142 -5.30 13.48 -10.80
N ILE A 143 -4.04 13.47 -11.19
CA ILE A 143 -3.33 14.68 -11.62
C ILE A 143 -3.28 14.71 -13.14
N ALA A 144 -3.83 15.77 -13.74
CA ALA A 144 -3.68 16.04 -15.16
C ALA A 144 -2.29 16.64 -15.46
N PRO A 145 -1.74 16.40 -16.65
CA PRO A 145 -0.55 17.12 -17.11
C PRO A 145 -0.84 18.62 -17.19
N ASP A 146 0.15 19.43 -16.82
CA ASP A 146 0.01 20.88 -16.87
C ASP A 146 -0.03 21.36 -18.34
N ARG A 147 -1.10 22.05 -18.74
CA ARG A 147 -1.30 22.47 -20.15
C ARG A 147 -0.39 23.63 -20.58
N HIS A 148 0.50 24.12 -19.70
CA HIS A 148 1.28 25.35 -19.90
C HIS A 148 2.75 25.18 -20.31
N CYS A 149 3.23 23.96 -20.57
CA CYS A 149 4.61 23.73 -21.05
C CYS A 149 4.78 24.02 -22.56
N ASN A 150 4.28 25.16 -23.05
CA ASN A 150 4.52 25.57 -24.45
C ASN A 150 5.60 26.64 -24.61
N ASN A 151 6.19 27.17 -23.55
CA ASN A 151 7.31 28.11 -23.66
C ASN A 151 8.25 28.01 -22.46
N HIS A 152 9.27 27.15 -22.53
CA HIS A 152 10.66 27.44 -22.16
C HIS A 152 11.48 26.14 -22.10
N LEU A 153 12.73 26.20 -22.59
CA LEU A 153 13.79 25.21 -22.41
C LEU A 153 13.78 24.65 -20.97
N ALA A 154 13.24 23.44 -20.78
CA ALA A 154 13.33 22.74 -19.50
C ALA A 154 14.66 21.98 -19.43
N SER A 155 15.50 22.35 -18.47
CA SER A 155 16.73 21.62 -18.12
C SER A 155 16.41 20.18 -17.65
N PRO A 156 17.25 19.18 -17.95
CA PRO A 156 16.94 17.75 -17.70
C PRO A 156 16.99 17.32 -16.23
N SER A 157 17.15 18.23 -15.27
CA SER A 157 17.49 17.92 -13.87
C SER A 157 16.57 18.54 -12.82
N GLY A 158 15.38 19.02 -13.22
CA GLY A 158 14.39 19.55 -12.27
C GLY A 158 13.60 18.42 -11.56
N PRO A 159 13.15 18.63 -10.30
CA PRO A 159 12.20 17.72 -9.66
C PRO A 159 10.96 17.57 -10.54
N SER A 160 10.40 16.36 -10.61
CA SER A 160 9.23 16.06 -11.46
C SER A 160 8.13 17.10 -11.24
N VAL A 161 7.63 17.70 -12.34
CA VAL A 161 6.65 18.81 -12.34
C VAL A 161 5.41 18.50 -11.47
N TYR A 162 5.08 17.22 -11.32
CA TYR A 162 3.98 16.72 -10.48
C TYR A 162 4.15 16.99 -8.96
N LYS A 163 5.37 17.15 -8.44
CA LYS A 163 5.60 17.43 -7.02
C LYS A 163 5.15 18.83 -6.60
N GLN A 164 5.06 19.80 -7.52
CA GLN A 164 4.70 21.18 -7.18
C GLN A 164 3.21 21.38 -6.94
N THR A 165 2.34 20.54 -7.50
CA THR A 165 0.88 20.66 -7.34
C THR A 165 0.33 19.91 -6.11
N LEU A 166 1.12 18.98 -5.55
CA LEU A 166 0.70 18.16 -4.43
C LEU A 166 0.92 18.87 -3.08
N ALA A 167 -0.03 18.69 -2.16
CA ALA A 167 0.11 19.18 -0.78
C ALA A 167 1.38 18.62 -0.10
N ALA A 168 1.85 19.24 0.98
CA ALA A 168 2.98 18.70 1.74
C ALA A 168 2.67 17.30 2.33
N PHE A 169 3.70 16.46 2.47
CA PHE A 169 3.60 15.14 3.09
C PHE A 169 4.73 14.94 4.12
N PRO A 170 4.46 14.31 5.28
CA PRO A 170 3.16 13.83 5.76
C PRO A 170 2.11 14.95 5.89
N PRO A 171 0.81 14.64 5.75
CA PRO A 171 -0.23 15.66 5.77
C PRO A 171 -0.30 16.37 7.13
N LYS A 172 -0.39 17.70 7.11
CA LYS A 172 -0.57 18.51 8.33
C LYS A 172 -1.94 18.33 8.98
N ILE A 173 -2.90 17.71 8.30
CA ILE A 173 -4.27 17.44 8.75
C ILE A 173 -4.48 15.93 8.63
N PRO A 174 -5.18 15.26 9.56
CA PRO A 174 -5.40 13.82 9.44
C PRO A 174 -6.06 13.49 8.12
N LEU A 175 -5.58 12.43 7.48
CA LEU A 175 -6.17 11.96 6.24
C LEU A 175 -7.59 11.48 6.52
N SER A 176 -8.56 12.05 5.79
CA SER A 176 -9.91 11.52 5.70
C SER A 176 -10.05 10.67 4.43
N ASP A 177 -11.10 9.88 4.39
CA ASP A 177 -11.47 9.12 3.21
C ASP A 177 -11.84 10.04 2.04
N ASP A 178 -11.26 9.86 0.86
CA ASP A 178 -11.66 10.57 -0.36
C ASP A 178 -11.46 9.72 -1.61
N THR A 179 -12.57 9.18 -2.11
CA THR A 179 -12.63 8.42 -3.36
C THR A 179 -13.40 9.16 -4.45
N SER A 180 -13.57 10.48 -4.31
CA SER A 180 -14.37 11.29 -5.23
C SER A 180 -13.92 11.17 -6.69
N GLN A 181 -12.60 11.03 -6.91
CA GLN A 181 -11.99 10.89 -8.22
C GLN A 181 -11.72 9.44 -8.64
N LEU A 182 -12.09 8.46 -7.83
CA LEU A 182 -11.77 7.05 -8.10
C LEU A 182 -12.43 6.52 -9.37
N HIS A 183 -13.59 7.07 -9.73
CA HIS A 183 -14.27 6.75 -10.99
C HIS A 183 -13.44 7.10 -12.23
N LEU A 184 -12.47 8.01 -12.14
CA LEU A 184 -11.54 8.33 -13.23
C LEU A 184 -10.49 7.23 -13.46
N ALA A 185 -10.33 6.32 -12.51
CA ALA A 185 -9.47 5.14 -12.64
C ALA A 185 -10.26 3.89 -13.06
N CYS A 186 -11.56 4.02 -13.38
CA CYS A 186 -12.32 2.89 -13.91
C CYS A 186 -11.75 2.45 -15.26
N ALA A 187 -11.60 1.14 -15.46
CA ALA A 187 -11.27 0.56 -16.75
C ALA A 187 -12.41 0.87 -17.72
N ASP A 188 -12.20 1.87 -18.56
CA ASP A 188 -13.20 2.43 -19.45
C ASP A 188 -13.84 1.33 -20.32
N ALA A 189 -15.16 1.15 -20.20
CA ALA A 189 -15.97 0.26 -21.06
C ALA A 189 -16.08 0.78 -22.51
N THR A 190 -15.46 1.92 -22.81
CA THR A 190 -15.52 2.70 -24.06
C THR A 190 -14.68 2.12 -25.21
N ALA A 191 -14.04 0.96 -25.05
CA ALA A 191 -13.54 0.19 -26.19
C ALA A 191 -14.64 -0.62 -26.94
N SER A 192 -15.91 -0.55 -26.52
CA SER A 192 -16.98 -1.41 -27.07
C SER A 192 -18.14 -0.71 -27.79
N SER A 193 -18.12 0.61 -27.98
CA SER A 193 -19.12 1.33 -28.79
C SER A 193 -18.64 1.66 -30.21
N SER A 194 -18.16 0.66 -30.95
CA SER A 194 -18.36 0.66 -32.42
C SER A 194 -18.47 -0.76 -32.96
N SER A 195 -19.67 -1.10 -33.38
CA SER A 195 -20.07 -2.38 -33.94
C SER A 195 -19.26 -2.70 -35.21
N ARG A 196 -18.59 -3.85 -35.26
CA ARG A 196 -18.62 -4.76 -36.42
C ARG A 196 -18.11 -6.15 -36.03
N ARG A 197 -19.05 -7.09 -36.11
CA ARG A 197 -18.88 -8.54 -36.09
C ARG A 197 -17.82 -8.94 -37.14
N SER A 198 -16.71 -9.52 -36.70
CA SER A 198 -15.85 -10.33 -37.56
C SER A 198 -15.21 -11.46 -36.78
N THR A 199 -15.75 -12.65 -36.99
CA THR A 199 -15.15 -13.95 -36.70
C THR A 199 -13.86 -14.10 -37.50
N TYR A 200 -12.69 -14.24 -36.87
CA TYR A 200 -11.48 -14.89 -37.42
C TYR A 200 -10.57 -15.20 -36.22
N SER A 201 -10.56 -16.45 -35.77
CA SER A 201 -9.50 -17.45 -36.00
C SER A 201 -8.16 -17.12 -35.32
N SER A 202 -7.83 -17.99 -34.37
CA SER A 202 -6.51 -18.24 -33.80
C SER A 202 -5.37 -18.16 -34.82
N LEU A 203 -4.39 -17.28 -34.58
CA LEU A 203 -3.05 -17.38 -35.15
C LEU A 203 -2.03 -16.88 -34.13
N SER A 204 -1.13 -17.79 -33.78
CA SER A 204 0.10 -17.57 -33.04
C SER A 204 1.00 -16.56 -33.77
N SER A 205 1.57 -15.60 -33.05
CA SER A 205 2.74 -14.85 -33.54
C SER A 205 3.73 -14.64 -32.42
N SER A 206 4.85 -15.33 -32.58
CA SER A 206 6.09 -15.26 -31.82
C SER A 206 6.69 -13.85 -31.91
N TYR A 207 7.04 -13.26 -30.77
CA TYR A 207 7.99 -12.15 -30.69
C TYR A 207 9.04 -12.44 -29.59
N PRO A 208 10.29 -12.01 -29.77
CA PRO A 208 11.43 -12.55 -29.05
C PRO A 208 11.51 -12.02 -27.62
N ALA A 209 11.82 -12.93 -26.70
CA ALA A 209 12.03 -12.65 -25.30
C ALA A 209 13.34 -11.86 -25.07
N VAL A 210 13.24 -10.70 -24.43
CA VAL A 210 14.36 -9.96 -23.83
C VAL A 210 14.32 -10.21 -22.31
N PRO A 211 15.45 -10.47 -21.63
CA PRO A 211 15.45 -11.21 -20.37
C PRO A 211 15.02 -10.35 -19.18
N LYS A 212 13.94 -10.79 -18.52
CA LYS A 212 13.52 -10.33 -17.19
C LYS A 212 14.54 -10.77 -16.14
N ARG A 213 15.39 -9.86 -15.67
CA ARG A 213 16.09 -10.01 -14.38
C ARG A 213 15.46 -9.08 -13.36
N SER A 214 14.41 -9.57 -12.70
CA SER A 214 13.90 -9.05 -11.44
C SER A 214 14.09 -10.12 -10.35
N PRO A 215 14.14 -9.76 -9.05
CA PRO A 215 14.25 -10.72 -7.96
C PRO A 215 13.04 -11.67 -7.95
N LYS A 216 13.30 -12.99 -8.03
CA LYS A 216 12.30 -14.03 -8.29
C LYS A 216 11.43 -14.37 -7.07
N GLU A 217 11.80 -13.94 -5.87
CA GLU A 217 11.20 -14.42 -4.63
C GLU A 217 9.81 -13.82 -4.34
N TYR A 218 9.59 -12.52 -4.57
CA TYR A 218 8.30 -11.89 -4.23
C TYR A 218 7.19 -12.15 -5.27
N ARG A 219 7.54 -12.33 -6.56
CA ARG A 219 6.56 -12.71 -7.59
C ARG A 219 5.97 -14.10 -7.36
N ASN A 220 6.73 -15.01 -6.77
CA ASN A 220 6.26 -16.38 -6.54
C ASN A 220 5.12 -16.41 -5.51
N VAL A 221 5.25 -15.65 -4.41
CA VAL A 221 4.18 -15.52 -3.40
C VAL A 221 2.91 -14.93 -4.02
N ILE A 222 3.04 -13.86 -4.83
CA ILE A 222 1.90 -13.23 -5.53
C ILE A 222 1.27 -14.19 -6.56
N SER A 223 2.08 -14.99 -7.26
CA SER A 223 1.56 -15.95 -8.26
C SER A 223 0.81 -17.13 -7.62
N THR A 224 1.22 -17.58 -6.43
CA THR A 224 0.52 -18.64 -5.69
C THR A 224 -0.83 -18.15 -5.13
N ILE A 225 -0.96 -16.85 -4.82
CA ILE A 225 -2.24 -16.23 -4.44
C ILE A 225 -3.23 -16.27 -5.63
N LYS A 226 -2.77 -16.07 -6.88
CA LYS A 226 -3.62 -16.07 -8.08
C LYS A 226 -4.25 -17.43 -8.40
N GLU A 227 -3.63 -18.55 -8.02
CA GLU A 227 -4.19 -19.89 -8.30
C GLU A 227 -5.37 -20.29 -7.40
N LYS A 228 -5.57 -19.64 -6.24
CA LYS A 228 -6.67 -19.97 -5.31
C LYS A 228 -7.98 -19.20 -5.53
N VAL A 229 -8.02 -18.19 -6.40
CA VAL A 229 -9.18 -17.28 -6.56
C VAL A 229 -10.09 -17.62 -7.75
N LYS A 230 -10.13 -18.88 -8.22
CA LYS A 230 -11.10 -19.28 -9.27
C LYS A 230 -12.49 -19.60 -8.70
N GLY A 231 -13.15 -18.59 -8.14
CA GLY A 231 -14.52 -18.65 -7.62
C GLY A 231 -15.52 -17.89 -8.51
N LYS A 232 -16.58 -18.57 -8.95
CA LYS A 232 -17.69 -18.06 -9.77
C LYS A 232 -18.43 -16.90 -9.08
N GLY A 233 -18.52 -15.75 -9.75
CA GLY A 233 -19.51 -14.71 -9.46
C GLY A 233 -20.15 -14.19 -10.75
N LYS A 234 -21.41 -14.53 -11.01
CA LYS A 234 -22.28 -13.80 -11.94
C LYS A 234 -22.87 -12.63 -11.15
N GLY A 235 -22.29 -11.44 -11.27
CA GLY A 235 -22.87 -10.19 -10.76
C GLY A 235 -23.38 -9.35 -11.93
N GLU A 236 -24.62 -8.87 -11.81
CA GLU A 236 -25.18 -7.86 -12.71
C GLU A 236 -24.32 -6.59 -12.66
N LYS A 237 -24.01 -6.03 -13.84
CA LYS A 237 -23.30 -4.75 -13.97
C LYS A 237 -24.24 -3.61 -13.61
N GLU A 238 -24.08 -3.00 -12.44
CA GLU A 238 -24.54 -1.63 -12.21
C GLU A 238 -23.54 -0.65 -12.86
N GLU A 239 -24.06 0.27 -13.68
CA GLU A 239 -23.28 1.30 -14.38
C GLU A 239 -22.84 2.43 -13.44
N ILE A 240 -21.58 2.89 -13.59
CA ILE A 240 -20.92 3.86 -12.69
C ILE A 240 -20.96 5.28 -13.29
N PRO A 241 -21.72 6.20 -12.66
CA PRO A 241 -21.30 7.59 -12.53
C PRO A 241 -21.23 8.00 -11.04
N GLY A 242 -20.01 8.29 -10.55
CA GLY A 242 -19.76 8.78 -9.20
C GLY A 242 -20.05 7.72 -8.12
N LEU A 243 -19.07 6.83 -7.86
CA LEU A 243 -19.12 5.71 -6.89
C LEU A 243 -19.78 6.04 -5.52
N GLY A 244 -19.86 7.30 -5.11
CA GLY A 244 -20.67 7.74 -3.98
C GLY A 244 -20.19 7.24 -2.62
N LEU A 245 -18.97 6.70 -2.55
CA LEU A 245 -18.36 6.17 -1.34
C LEU A 245 -17.86 7.34 -0.49
N VAL A 246 -18.67 7.74 0.50
CA VAL A 246 -18.38 8.93 1.32
C VAL A 246 -17.44 8.63 2.51
N ASN A 247 -17.20 7.36 2.82
CA ASN A 247 -16.34 6.96 3.93
C ASN A 247 -15.74 5.56 3.75
N ALA A 248 -14.78 5.24 4.63
CA ALA A 248 -14.07 3.97 4.61
C ALA A 248 -14.99 2.75 4.72
N SER A 249 -16.07 2.80 5.51
CA SER A 249 -16.99 1.67 5.66
C SER A 249 -17.65 1.32 4.32
N GLN A 250 -18.18 2.33 3.62
CA GLN A 250 -18.78 2.16 2.30
C GLN A 250 -17.75 1.69 1.27
N ARG A 251 -16.55 2.30 1.25
CA ARG A 251 -15.48 1.85 0.34
C ARG A 251 -15.17 0.38 0.55
N ARG A 252 -14.88 -0.02 1.79
CA ARG A 252 -14.50 -1.39 2.11
C ARG A 252 -15.59 -2.39 1.77
N ALA A 253 -16.85 -2.05 2.00
CA ALA A 253 -17.99 -2.87 1.61
C ALA A 253 -18.09 -3.04 0.09
N TYR A 254 -17.94 -1.95 -0.68
CA TYR A 254 -17.98 -2.00 -2.14
C TYR A 254 -16.82 -2.82 -2.72
N PHE A 255 -15.60 -2.57 -2.27
CA PHE A 255 -14.40 -3.28 -2.72
C PHE A 255 -14.16 -4.63 -2.01
N ALA A 256 -15.14 -5.13 -1.25
CA ALA A 256 -15.10 -6.53 -0.80
C ALA A 256 -15.19 -7.50 -2.00
N SER A 257 -15.81 -7.05 -3.10
CA SER A 257 -15.90 -7.77 -4.37
C SER A 257 -14.64 -7.63 -5.20
N ALA A 258 -14.04 -8.75 -5.60
CA ALA A 258 -12.91 -8.78 -6.53
C ALA A 258 -13.25 -8.13 -7.88
N ALA A 259 -14.49 -8.30 -8.37
CA ALA A 259 -14.93 -7.70 -9.63
C ALA A 259 -14.84 -6.16 -9.59
N HIS A 260 -15.33 -5.53 -8.53
CA HIS A 260 -15.24 -4.09 -8.35
C HIS A 260 -13.80 -3.60 -8.26
N ARG A 261 -12.89 -4.39 -7.67
CA ARG A 261 -11.46 -4.05 -7.63
C ARG A 261 -10.81 -4.17 -8.99
N GLN A 262 -11.19 -5.17 -9.78
CA GLN A 262 -10.67 -5.39 -11.14
C GLN A 262 -11.15 -4.32 -12.12
N ASP A 263 -12.26 -3.66 -11.84
CA ASP A 263 -12.75 -2.52 -12.61
C ASP A 263 -11.93 -1.24 -12.37
N ILE A 264 -11.05 -1.19 -11.37
CA ILE A 264 -10.19 -0.03 -11.08
C ILE A 264 -8.74 -0.31 -11.50
N MET A 265 -8.19 0.56 -12.34
CA MET A 265 -6.82 0.52 -12.84
C MET A 265 -6.07 1.78 -12.42
N PHE A 266 -5.10 1.64 -11.52
CA PHE A 266 -4.20 2.73 -11.13
C PHE A 266 -2.99 2.81 -12.05
N GLY A 267 -2.45 4.01 -12.23
CA GLY A 267 -1.19 4.23 -12.93
C GLY A 267 -1.32 5.27 -14.03
N PRO A 268 -0.34 5.43 -14.92
CA PRO A 268 -0.46 6.36 -16.04
C PRO A 268 -1.57 5.90 -16.98
N GLU A 269 -2.46 6.81 -17.39
CA GLU A 269 -3.35 6.53 -18.51
C GLU A 269 -2.54 6.41 -19.80
N VAL A 270 -2.55 5.22 -20.40
CA VAL A 270 -1.95 5.01 -21.72
C VAL A 270 -2.84 5.68 -22.75
N CYS A 271 -2.60 6.96 -23.05
CA CYS A 271 -3.24 7.61 -24.18
C CYS A 271 -2.81 6.90 -25.47
N LEU A 272 -3.73 6.25 -26.19
CA LEU A 272 -3.45 5.59 -27.48
C LEU A 272 -2.82 6.54 -28.52
N PHE A 273 -2.95 7.86 -28.34
CA PHE A 273 -2.21 8.87 -29.11
C PHE A 273 -0.68 8.76 -28.99
N PHE A 274 -0.14 8.19 -27.91
CA PHE A 274 1.30 7.93 -27.73
C PHE A 274 1.88 7.03 -28.83
N LEU A 275 1.08 6.08 -29.33
CA LEU A 275 1.52 5.14 -30.36
C LEU A 275 1.58 5.80 -31.75
N ALA A 276 0.91 6.93 -31.95
CA ALA A 276 0.80 7.59 -33.25
C ALA A 276 1.67 8.86 -33.39
N PHE A 277 2.02 9.56 -32.30
CA PHE A 277 2.63 10.91 -32.39
C PHE A 277 3.91 11.15 -31.59
N GLY A 278 4.53 10.11 -31.03
CA GLY A 278 5.81 10.25 -30.31
C GLY A 278 5.67 10.94 -28.94
N PRO A 279 6.79 11.19 -28.24
CA PRO A 279 6.82 11.42 -26.80
C PRO A 279 6.49 12.88 -26.46
N LEU A 280 5.25 13.33 -26.65
CA LEU A 280 4.74 14.45 -25.87
C LEU A 280 4.17 13.89 -24.56
N CYS A 281 5.01 13.96 -23.54
CA CYS A 281 4.81 13.45 -22.19
C CYS A 281 3.67 14.21 -21.46
N ASN A 282 2.41 13.82 -21.71
CA ASN A 282 1.23 14.39 -21.05
C ASN A 282 0.24 13.30 -20.59
N SER A 283 0.74 12.29 -19.87
CA SER A 283 -0.14 11.29 -19.22
C SER A 283 -0.67 11.83 -17.90
N THR A 284 -1.96 11.66 -17.65
CA THR A 284 -2.55 11.81 -16.32
C THR A 284 -1.92 10.79 -15.36
N GLN A 285 -1.84 11.07 -14.07
CA GLN A 285 -1.25 10.18 -13.05
C GLN A 285 -2.16 9.99 -11.84
N ASP A 286 -2.23 8.77 -11.31
CA ASP A 286 -2.97 8.44 -10.09
C ASP A 286 -2.02 8.53 -8.92
N ILE A 287 -2.38 9.37 -7.96
CA ILE A 287 -1.72 9.45 -6.68
C ILE A 287 -2.60 8.78 -5.64
N LEU A 288 -2.06 7.78 -4.97
CA LEU A 288 -2.64 7.18 -3.78
C LEU A 288 -2.00 7.82 -2.56
N THR A 289 -2.81 8.27 -1.61
CA THR A 289 -2.36 8.63 -0.26
C THR A 289 -3.12 7.78 0.73
N THR A 290 -2.41 7.04 1.57
CA THR A 290 -2.98 6.13 2.56
C THR A 290 -2.39 6.37 3.92
N ASP A 291 -3.18 6.13 4.95
CA ASP A 291 -2.76 6.13 6.34
C ASP A 291 -3.36 4.89 7.00
N ILE A 292 -2.52 3.89 7.24
CA ILE A 292 -2.91 2.71 8.01
C ILE A 292 -2.57 2.97 9.47
N CYS A 293 -3.60 2.98 10.30
CA CYS A 293 -3.46 3.29 11.70
C CYS A 293 -4.50 2.54 12.54
N TYR A 294 -4.05 1.96 13.65
CA TYR A 294 -4.90 1.24 14.58
C TYR A 294 -4.43 1.44 16.02
N GLY A 295 -5.32 1.13 16.97
CA GLY A 295 -5.06 1.17 18.42
C GLY A 295 -4.84 -0.19 19.06
N PHE A 296 -4.71 -1.25 18.26
CA PHE A 296 -4.67 -2.63 18.75
C PHE A 296 -3.24 -3.14 18.98
N LEU A 297 -2.21 -2.39 18.61
CA LEU A 297 -0.82 -2.81 18.75
C LEU A 297 -0.02 -1.72 19.45
N ASP A 298 0.54 -2.02 20.61
CA ASP A 298 1.47 -1.15 21.31
C ASP A 298 2.91 -1.62 21.07
N PHE A 299 3.83 -0.66 20.95
CA PHE A 299 5.27 -0.91 20.80
C PHE A 299 6.06 -0.58 22.08
N SER A 300 5.42 0.02 23.08
CA SER A 300 6.05 0.47 24.33
C SER A 300 5.08 0.23 25.51
N PRO A 301 5.56 -0.29 26.66
CA PRO A 301 6.93 -0.72 26.96
C PRO A 301 7.31 -2.08 26.35
N SER A 302 6.33 -2.85 25.83
CA SER A 302 6.53 -4.14 25.14
C SER A 302 5.56 -4.28 23.97
N MET A 303 5.92 -5.07 22.96
CA MET A 303 5.09 -5.31 21.78
C MET A 303 3.83 -6.12 22.15
N THR A 304 2.67 -5.46 22.22
CA THR A 304 1.43 -6.05 22.76
C THR A 304 0.25 -5.87 21.82
N LEU A 305 -0.44 -6.96 21.47
CA LEU A 305 -1.69 -6.95 20.72
C LEU A 305 -2.88 -6.90 21.70
N ARG A 306 -3.70 -5.85 21.62
CA ARG A 306 -4.93 -5.68 22.38
C ARG A 306 -6.15 -5.94 21.50
N LEU A 307 -6.96 -6.92 21.89
CA LEU A 307 -8.22 -7.23 21.23
C LEU A 307 -9.41 -6.68 22.05
N PRO A 308 -10.58 -6.49 21.43
CA PRO A 308 -11.80 -6.16 22.16
C PRO A 308 -12.12 -7.17 23.26
N GLY A 309 -12.78 -6.71 24.32
CA GLY A 309 -13.12 -7.55 25.48
C GLY A 309 -11.97 -7.74 26.48
N GLY A 310 -10.91 -6.93 26.41
CA GLY A 310 -9.81 -6.90 27.37
C GLY A 310 -8.74 -7.98 27.16
N LEU A 311 -8.86 -8.78 26.10
CA LEU A 311 -7.84 -9.77 25.75
C LEU A 311 -6.57 -9.06 25.27
N SER A 312 -5.42 -9.45 25.82
CA SER A 312 -4.12 -8.91 25.43
C SER A 312 -3.11 -10.04 25.24
N PHE A 313 -2.32 -9.96 24.18
CA PHE A 313 -1.27 -10.91 23.85
C PHE A 313 0.07 -10.18 23.84
N ASP A 314 0.96 -10.58 24.73
CA ASP A 314 2.36 -10.17 24.71
C ASP A 314 3.05 -10.89 23.54
N LEU A 315 3.25 -10.17 22.44
CA LEU A 315 3.78 -10.74 21.20
C LEU A 315 5.25 -11.14 21.37
N VAL A 316 5.98 -10.50 22.29
CA VAL A 316 7.40 -10.80 22.54
C VAL A 316 7.61 -12.27 22.96
N ARG A 317 6.66 -12.87 23.67
CA ARG A 317 6.74 -14.29 24.09
C ARG A 317 6.70 -15.29 22.94
N TYR A 318 6.17 -14.86 21.81
CA TYR A 318 5.97 -15.67 20.60
C TYR A 318 6.83 -15.18 19.43
N TRP A 319 7.64 -14.16 19.69
CA TRP A 319 8.53 -13.53 18.74
C TRP A 319 9.91 -14.17 18.79
N ASP A 320 10.37 -14.69 17.66
CA ASP A 320 11.69 -15.29 17.52
C ASP A 320 12.76 -14.25 17.09
N GLY A 321 12.46 -12.96 17.22
CA GLY A 321 13.33 -11.87 16.80
C GLY A 321 13.38 -11.64 15.29
N GLN A 322 12.62 -12.38 14.48
CA GLN A 322 12.46 -12.02 13.06
C GLN A 322 11.82 -10.63 12.96
N PRO A 323 11.96 -9.88 11.86
CA PRO A 323 11.29 -8.59 11.76
C PRO A 323 9.81 -8.70 11.38
N ALA A 324 8.99 -7.74 11.84
CA ALA A 324 7.64 -7.56 11.32
C ALA A 324 7.73 -6.75 10.03
N ARG A 325 7.40 -7.38 8.89
CA ARG A 325 7.36 -6.67 7.60
C ARG A 325 5.93 -6.28 7.26
N PHE A 326 5.71 -4.99 7.11
CA PHE A 326 4.53 -4.46 6.42
C PHE A 326 4.89 -4.30 4.95
N VAL A 327 4.06 -4.86 4.10
CA VAL A 327 4.24 -4.87 2.65
C VAL A 327 3.08 -4.08 2.06
N PHE A 328 3.39 -2.96 1.41
CA PHE A 328 2.49 -2.21 0.54
C PHE A 328 3.02 -2.46 -0.87
N TRP A 329 2.37 -3.31 -1.66
CA TRP A 329 2.97 -3.73 -2.94
C TRP A 329 4.47 -4.12 -2.74
N ASN A 330 5.38 -3.74 -3.64
CA ASN A 330 6.82 -3.91 -3.49
C ASN A 330 7.49 -2.93 -2.49
N VAL A 331 6.74 -2.10 -1.76
CA VAL A 331 7.25 -1.26 -0.67
C VAL A 331 7.24 -2.09 0.61
N ILE A 332 8.38 -2.15 1.29
CA ILE A 332 8.55 -2.92 2.53
C ILE A 332 8.94 -1.97 3.65
N ILE A 333 8.28 -2.14 4.78
CA ILE A 333 8.62 -1.49 6.05
C ILE A 333 8.93 -2.59 7.03
N GLU A 334 10.11 -2.51 7.61
CA GLU A 334 10.58 -3.49 8.57
C GLU A 334 10.64 -2.86 9.94
N MET A 335 10.00 -3.49 10.93
CA MET A 335 10.09 -3.10 12.33
C MET A 335 10.67 -4.24 13.14
N SER A 336 11.77 -3.99 13.84
CA SER A 336 12.46 -4.98 14.68
C SER A 336 13.05 -4.34 15.94
N GLU A 337 13.25 -5.14 16.99
CA GLU A 337 14.01 -4.68 18.15
C GLU A 337 15.52 -4.72 17.83
N ASN A 338 16.26 -3.69 18.22
CA ASN A 338 17.70 -3.62 17.99
C ASN A 338 18.44 -4.45 19.06
N GLU A 339 19.12 -5.52 18.66
CA GLU A 339 20.10 -6.23 19.49
C GLU A 339 21.41 -5.43 19.57
N GLU A 340 21.44 -4.31 20.28
CA GLU A 340 22.72 -3.74 20.71
C GLU A 340 23.05 -4.27 22.10
N GLY A 341 23.84 -5.35 22.15
CA GLY A 341 24.27 -5.94 23.41
C GLY A 341 25.16 -7.18 23.38
N PHE A 342 25.84 -7.53 22.29
CA PHE A 342 26.96 -8.49 22.33
C PHE A 342 27.99 -8.20 21.23
N ALA A 343 28.83 -7.19 21.43
CA ALA A 343 30.14 -7.11 20.80
C ALA A 343 31.07 -6.14 21.56
N PHE A 344 32.19 -6.68 22.03
CA PHE A 344 33.37 -6.05 22.62
C PHE A 344 33.32 -5.65 24.11
N SER A 345 33.71 -6.62 24.95
CA SER A 345 34.69 -6.42 26.02
C SER A 345 35.84 -7.40 25.82
#